data_AF-A0A7J9J1R5-F1
#
_entry.id   AF-A0A7J9J1R5-F1
#
_cell.length_a   1.000
_cell.length_b   1.000
_cell.length_c   1.000
_cell.angle_alpha   90.00
_cell.angle_beta   90.00
_cell.angle_gamma   90.00
#
_symmetry.space_group_name_H-M   'P 1'
#
loop_
_entity.id
_entity.type
_entity.pdbx_description
1 polymer ?
#
loop_
_entity_poly.entity_id
_entity_poly.type
_entity_poly.pdbx_seq_one_letter_code
_entity_poly.pdbx_strand_id
1 'polypeptide(L)'
;MRRARVLRRLLRKYREMKKIDKHLYHEFYMKAKGSVFKHKRALLEALHNKAKSEKDQKVHFDQVIAIKAMGKLGSKETRVPRRKQCFSPPVEVIDVLNNAYLV
;
A
#
# COMPACT_ATOMS: atom_id res chain seq x y z
N MET A 1 18.15 37.53 -11.02
CA MET A 1 17.44 36.26 -10.63
C MET A 1 16.84 36.29 -9.22
N ARG A 2 15.83 37.16 -8.96
CA ARG A 2 15.22 37.28 -7.60
C ARG A 2 14.16 36.19 -7.32
N ARG A 3 13.28 35.90 -8.30
CA ARG A 3 12.17 34.94 -8.16
C ARG A 3 12.60 33.54 -7.72
N ALA A 4 13.57 32.93 -8.39
CA ALA A 4 14.05 31.59 -8.06
C ALA A 4 14.59 31.49 -6.62
N ARG A 5 15.25 32.55 -6.13
CA ARG A 5 15.75 32.62 -4.75
C ARG A 5 14.60 32.65 -3.75
N VAL A 6 13.56 33.43 -4.03
CA VAL A 6 12.36 33.52 -3.16
C VAL A 6 11.68 32.15 -3.04
N LEU A 7 11.48 31.44 -4.16
CA LEU A 7 10.85 30.12 -4.15
C LEU A 7 11.68 29.08 -3.40
N ARG A 8 13.00 29.02 -3.66
CA ARG A 8 13.91 28.07 -3.00
C ARG A 8 14.06 28.36 -1.49
N ARG A 9 14.09 29.64 -1.09
CA ARG A 9 14.12 30.03 0.33
C ARG A 9 12.87 29.61 1.07
N LEU A 10 11.69 29.73 0.43
CA LEU A 10 10.43 29.27 1.00
C LEU A 10 10.44 27.76 1.23
N LEU A 11 10.87 26.98 0.24
CA LEU A 11 11.01 25.52 0.37
C LEU A 11 11.97 25.13 1.50
N ARG A 12 13.10 25.82 1.64
CA ARG A 12 14.05 25.57 2.73
C ARG A 12 13.43 25.83 4.11
N LYS A 13 12.78 26.99 4.28
CA LYS A 13 12.10 27.35 5.53
C LYS A 13 11.02 26.32 5.91
N TYR A 14 10.24 25.86 4.93
CA TYR A 14 9.19 24.88 5.18
C TYR A 14 9.73 23.48 5.50
N ARG A 15 10.92 23.13 4.98
CA ARG A 15 11.65 21.91 5.37
C ARG A 15 12.15 22.00 6.81
N GLU A 16 12.70 23.13 7.22
CA GLU A 16 13.14 23.39 8.61
C GLU A 16 11.95 23.31 9.59
N MET A 17 10.80 23.86 9.19
CA MET A 17 9.54 23.75 9.96
C MET A 17 8.90 22.36 9.90
N LYS A 18 9.48 21.38 9.19
CA LYS A 18 8.94 20.02 8.97
C LYS A 18 7.51 20.00 8.41
N LYS A 19 7.11 21.04 7.66
CA LYS A 19 5.85 21.03 6.89
C LYS A 19 5.97 20.24 5.59
N ILE A 20 7.20 19.99 5.15
CA ILE A 20 7.55 19.33 3.88
C ILE A 20 8.61 18.27 4.18
N ASP A 21 8.37 17.06 3.71
CA ASP A 21 9.34 15.95 3.77
C ASP A 21 10.44 16.08 2.70
N LYS A 22 11.53 15.32 2.85
CA LYS A 22 12.68 15.37 1.92
C LYS A 22 12.29 15.08 0.46
N HIS A 23 11.33 14.17 0.26
CA HIS A 23 10.86 13.76 -1.07
C HIS A 23 10.04 14.87 -1.71
N LEU A 24 9.09 15.41 -0.95
CA LEU A 24 8.25 16.51 -1.40
C LEU A 24 9.08 17.76 -1.70
N TYR A 25 10.10 18.05 -0.87
CA TYR A 25 11.05 19.13 -1.13
C TYR A 25 11.76 18.94 -2.47
N HIS A 26 12.26 17.74 -2.78
CA HIS A 26 13.02 17.49 -3.99
C HIS A 26 12.16 17.70 -5.25
N GLU A 27 10.94 17.17 -5.27
CA GLU A 27 10.02 17.34 -6.39
C GLU A 27 9.68 18.82 -6.63
N PHE A 28 9.31 19.55 -5.58
CA PHE A 28 8.97 20.96 -5.70
C PHE A 28 10.19 21.82 -6.03
N TYR A 29 11.39 21.43 -5.60
CA TYR A 29 12.63 22.07 -6.00
C TYR A 29 12.87 21.94 -7.51
N MET A 30 12.66 20.75 -8.08
CA MET A 30 12.79 20.54 -9.53
C MET A 30 11.74 21.31 -10.31
N LYS A 31 10.48 21.33 -9.85
CA LYS A 31 9.42 22.14 -10.46
C LYS A 31 9.70 23.65 -10.38
N ALA A 32 10.24 24.13 -9.25
CA ALA A 32 10.65 25.53 -9.11
C ALA A 32 11.86 25.88 -9.99
N LYS A 33 12.80 24.94 -10.19
CA LYS A 33 13.93 25.07 -11.12
C LYS A 33 13.44 25.14 -12.57
N GLY A 34 12.44 24.34 -12.93
CA GLY A 34 11.76 24.33 -14.24
C GLY A 34 10.77 25.49 -14.47
N SER A 35 10.76 26.52 -13.62
CA SER A 35 9.92 27.71 -13.78
C SER A 35 8.39 27.46 -13.77
N VAL A 36 7.93 26.30 -13.28
CA VAL A 36 6.49 25.94 -13.24
C VAL A 36 5.67 26.95 -12.43
N PHE A 37 6.21 27.46 -11.31
CA PHE A 37 5.50 28.36 -10.40
C PHE A 37 5.81 29.84 -10.64
N LYS A 38 4.87 30.62 -11.18
CA LYS A 38 5.11 32.03 -11.53
C LYS A 38 5.44 32.94 -10.33
N HIS A 39 4.77 32.76 -9.19
CA HIS A 39 4.99 33.56 -7.98
C HIS A 39 4.95 32.70 -6.71
N LYS A 40 5.33 33.28 -5.56
CA LYS A 40 5.38 32.55 -4.27
C LYS A 40 4.03 31.93 -3.87
N ARG A 41 2.91 32.60 -4.23
CA ARG A 41 1.55 32.12 -3.91
C ARG A 41 1.19 30.83 -4.65
N ALA A 42 1.51 30.74 -5.94
CA ALA A 42 1.28 29.53 -6.73
C ALA A 42 2.04 28.32 -6.18
N LEU A 43 3.28 28.52 -5.70
CA LEU A 43 4.03 27.47 -5.02
C LEU A 43 3.37 27.05 -3.69
N LEU A 44 2.91 28.04 -2.91
CA LEU A 44 2.25 27.83 -1.62
C LEU A 44 0.94 27.05 -1.75
N GLU A 45 0.09 27.44 -2.69
CA GLU A 45 -1.18 26.76 -2.98
C GLU A 45 -0.93 25.31 -3.38
N ALA A 46 0.00 25.07 -4.30
CA ALA A 46 0.38 23.72 -4.70
C ALA A 46 0.92 22.89 -3.54
N LEU A 47 1.70 23.51 -2.63
CA LEU A 47 2.22 22.84 -1.44
C LEU A 47 1.12 22.48 -0.45
N HIS A 48 0.20 23.40 -0.17
CA HIS A 48 -0.91 23.15 0.74
C HIS A 48 -1.84 22.06 0.22
N ASN A 49 -2.15 22.07 -1.09
CA ASN A 49 -2.97 21.05 -1.71
C ASN A 49 -2.32 19.66 -1.61
N LYS A 50 -1.00 19.58 -1.87
CA LYS A 50 -0.28 18.30 -1.80
C LYS A 50 -0.12 17.79 -0.36
N ALA A 51 0.13 18.68 0.58
CA ALA A 51 0.19 18.32 2.01
C ALA A 51 -1.16 17.82 2.54
N LYS A 52 -2.28 18.36 2.04
CA LYS A 52 -3.62 17.86 2.38
C LYS A 52 -3.83 16.45 1.83
N SER A 53 -3.55 16.23 0.54
CA SER A 53 -3.71 14.91 -0.08
C SER A 53 -2.84 13.83 0.57
N GLU A 54 -1.63 14.15 1.00
CA GLU A 54 -0.76 13.18 1.68
C GLU A 54 -1.31 12.76 3.05
N LYS A 55 -1.97 13.67 3.78
CA LYS A 55 -2.63 13.33 5.05
C LYS A 55 -3.82 12.41 4.80
N ASP A 56 -4.65 12.75 3.82
CA ASP A 56 -5.83 11.96 3.46
C ASP A 56 -5.40 10.55 3.01
N GLN A 57 -4.34 10.44 2.20
CA GLN A 57 -3.78 9.15 1.78
C GLN A 57 -3.28 8.29 2.94
N LYS A 58 -2.61 8.88 3.93
CA LYS A 58 -2.14 8.15 5.13
C LYS A 58 -3.33 7.57 5.90
N VAL A 59 -4.37 8.39 6.15
CA VAL A 59 -5.58 7.96 6.84
C VAL A 59 -6.28 6.81 6.10
N HIS A 60 -6.43 6.91 4.78
CA HIS A 60 -7.02 5.84 3.98
C HIS A 60 -6.20 4.55 4.04
N PHE A 61 -4.87 4.65 3.97
CA PHE A 61 -4.00 3.49 4.04
C PHE A 61 -4.07 2.80 5.41
N ASP A 62 -4.09 3.58 6.49
CA ASP A 62 -4.24 3.07 7.86
C ASP A 62 -5.59 2.35 8.04
N GLN A 63 -6.68 2.90 7.49
CA GLN A 63 -7.99 2.24 7.47
C GLN A 63 -7.94 0.89 6.73
N VAL A 64 -7.34 0.85 5.54
CA VAL A 64 -7.21 -0.37 4.74
C VAL A 64 -6.35 -1.42 5.44
N ILE A 65 -5.24 -1.02 6.08
CA ILE A 65 -4.40 -1.92 6.86
C ILE A 65 -5.20 -2.48 8.04
N ALA A 66 -5.94 -1.65 8.78
CA ALA A 66 -6.73 -2.08 9.91
C ALA A 66 -7.78 -3.13 9.50
N ILE A 67 -8.53 -2.87 8.43
CA ILE A 67 -9.50 -3.83 7.87
C ILE A 67 -8.81 -5.15 7.49
N LYS A 68 -7.66 -5.08 6.81
CA LYS A 68 -6.89 -6.27 6.41
C LYS A 68 -6.33 -7.04 7.60
N ALA A 69 -5.92 -6.35 8.67
CA ALA A 69 -5.45 -6.97 9.90
C ALA A 69 -6.59 -7.69 10.63
N MET A 70 -7.75 -7.05 10.76
CA MET A 70 -8.96 -7.65 11.35
C MET A 70 -9.40 -8.90 10.57
N GLY A 71 -9.45 -8.83 9.24
CA GLY A 71 -9.79 -9.99 8.40
C GLY A 71 -8.79 -11.15 8.53
N LYS A 72 -7.50 -10.85 8.70
CA LYS A 72 -6.47 -11.88 8.96
C LYS A 72 -6.59 -12.53 10.33
N LEU A 73 -7.00 -11.79 11.36
CA LEU A 73 -7.21 -12.35 12.70
C LEU A 73 -8.44 -13.28 12.73
N GLY A 74 -9.58 -12.86 12.17
CA GLY A 74 -10.78 -13.71 12.10
C GLY A 74 -10.63 -14.96 11.22
N SER A 75 -9.71 -14.93 10.24
CA SER A 75 -9.41 -16.09 9.38
C SER A 75 -8.47 -17.11 10.03
N LYS A 76 -7.80 -16.78 11.15
CA LYS A 76 -6.88 -17.72 11.82
C LYS A 76 -7.61 -18.69 12.74
N GLU A 77 -8.70 -18.26 13.35
CA GLU A 77 -9.51 -19.08 14.27
C GLU A 77 -10.40 -20.10 13.54
N THR A 78 -10.77 -19.85 12.29
CA THR A 78 -11.68 -20.71 11.50
C THR A 78 -10.97 -21.58 10.47
N ARG A 79 -9.63 -21.52 10.37
CA ARG A 79 -8.86 -22.49 9.59
C ARG A 79 -8.71 -23.78 10.40
N VAL A 80 -9.82 -24.49 10.55
CA VAL A 80 -9.75 -25.95 10.68
C VAL A 80 -8.93 -26.40 9.46
N PRO A 81 -7.79 -27.10 9.62
CA PRO A 81 -7.14 -27.68 8.46
C PRO A 81 -8.22 -28.54 7.80
N ARG A 82 -8.58 -28.24 6.55
CA ARG A 82 -9.34 -29.22 5.75
C ARG A 82 -8.43 -30.44 5.73
N ARG A 83 -8.65 -31.38 6.65
CA ARG A 83 -8.08 -32.72 6.58
C ARG A 83 -8.40 -33.13 5.17
N LYS A 84 -7.37 -33.32 4.34
CA LYS A 84 -7.52 -34.07 3.11
C LYS A 84 -8.11 -35.39 3.59
N GLN A 85 -9.42 -35.57 3.46
CA GLN A 85 -9.99 -36.90 3.58
C GLN A 85 -9.33 -37.64 2.42
N CYS A 86 -8.35 -38.46 2.75
CA CYS A 86 -7.87 -39.49 1.87
C CYS A 86 -9.11 -40.31 1.59
N PHE A 87 -9.76 -40.10 0.44
CA PHE A 87 -10.76 -41.02 -0.05
C PHE A 87 -9.96 -42.25 -0.49
N SER A 88 -9.61 -43.10 0.48
CA SER A 88 -9.17 -44.44 0.18
C SER A 88 -10.39 -45.15 -0.43
N PRO A 89 -10.38 -45.49 -1.73
CA PRO A 89 -11.47 -46.29 -2.28
C PRO A 89 -11.50 -47.63 -1.52
N PRO A 90 -12.69 -48.16 -1.17
CA PRO A 90 -12.80 -49.42 -0.47
C PRO A 90 -12.17 -50.53 -1.32
N VAL A 91 -11.17 -51.19 -0.75
CA VAL A 91 -10.56 -52.41 -1.25
C VAL A 91 -11.53 -53.58 -1.00
N GLU A 92 -12.63 -53.62 -1.74
CA GLU A 92 -13.61 -54.73 -1.65
C GLU A 92 -14.03 -55.28 -3.02
N VAL A 93 -13.35 -54.90 -4.11
CA VAL A 93 -13.76 -55.31 -5.48
C VAL A 93 -12.74 -56.17 -6.21
N ILE A 94 -11.54 -56.40 -5.66
CA ILE A 94 -10.49 -57.17 -6.33
C ILE A 94 -10.46 -58.64 -5.86
N ASP A 95 -10.98 -58.95 -4.67
CA ASP A 95 -10.89 -60.31 -4.12
C ASP A 95 -12.05 -61.24 -4.53
N VAL A 96 -13.14 -60.71 -5.08
CA VAL A 96 -14.29 -61.52 -5.52
C VAL A 96 -14.06 -62.14 -6.91
N LEU A 97 -13.23 -61.52 -7.76
CA LEU A 97 -12.98 -62.02 -9.12
C LEU A 97 -11.78 -62.97 -9.22
N ASN A 98 -10.86 -62.96 -8.26
CA ASN A 98 -9.74 -63.91 -8.23
C ASN A 98 -10.12 -65.30 -7.67
N ASN A 99 -11.26 -65.41 -6.97
CA ASN A 99 -11.80 -66.69 -6.50
C ASN A 99 -12.83 -67.32 -7.47
N ALA A 100 -13.11 -66.68 -8.60
CA ALA A 100 -13.96 -67.24 -9.66
C ALA A 100 -13.14 -67.81 -10.85
N TYR A 101 -11.80 -67.71 -10.82
CA TYR A 101 -10.91 -68.20 -11.89
C TYR A 101 -9.91 -69.29 -11.44
N LEU A 102 -10.11 -69.88 -10.25
CA LEU A 102 -9.33 -71.02 -9.75
C LEU A 102 -10.26 -72.06 -9.09
N VAL A 103 -11.01 -72.79 -9.93
CA VAL A 103 -11.41 -74.19 -9.72
C VAL A 103 -11.25 -74.90 -11.06
#